data_AF-A0A454XN77-F1
#
_entry.id   AF-A0A454XN77-F1
#
_cell.length_a   1.000
_cell.length_b   1.000
_cell.length_c   1.000
_cell.angle_alpha   90.00
_cell.angle_beta   90.00
_cell.angle_gamma   90.00
#
_symmetry.space_group_name_H-M   'P 1'
#
loop_
_entity.id
_entity.type
_entity.pdbx_description
1 polymer ?
#
loop_
_entity_poly.entity_id
_entity_poly.type
_entity_poly.pdbx_seq_one_letter_code
_entity_poly.pdbx_strand_id
1 'polypeptide(L)'
;MMRFPLFILSLIAATASNVYSSTCRYDGSTVYETGFAPRPMTSNEVAQMSNYAAQSRLSAVENEQIARGEFPLNRLPTPAPKLPCFCHNCNIMS
;
A
#
# COMPACT_ATOMS: atom_id res chain seq x y z
N MET A 1 -4.51 33.74 -38.51
CA MET A 1 -5.02 32.45 -38.02
C MET A 1 -4.03 31.89 -37.00
N MET A 2 -4.26 32.10 -35.69
CA MET A 2 -3.43 31.52 -34.63
C MET A 2 -4.13 30.28 -34.08
N ARG A 3 -3.53 29.11 -34.29
CA ARG A 3 -3.97 27.83 -33.72
C ARG A 3 -3.32 27.69 -32.35
N PHE A 4 -4.09 27.85 -31.28
CA PHE A 4 -3.67 27.52 -29.92
C PHE A 4 -3.80 26.02 -29.71
N PRO A 5 -2.71 25.28 -29.41
CA PRO A 5 -2.83 23.89 -29.00
C PRO A 5 -3.37 23.84 -27.57
N LEU A 6 -4.59 23.32 -27.41
CA LEU A 6 -5.15 22.91 -26.13
C LEU A 6 -4.31 21.75 -25.59
N PHE A 7 -3.34 22.06 -24.72
CA PHE A 7 -2.71 21.07 -23.86
C PHE A 7 -3.76 20.57 -22.87
N ILE A 8 -4.33 19.40 -23.15
CA ILE A 8 -5.22 18.71 -22.21
C ILE A 8 -4.33 18.19 -21.08
N LEU A 9 -4.32 18.91 -19.95
CA LEU A 9 -3.70 18.48 -18.72
C LEU A 9 -4.60 17.41 -18.09
N SER A 10 -4.35 16.14 -18.41
CA SER A 10 -5.05 15.02 -17.77
C SER A 10 -4.58 14.88 -16.33
N LEU A 11 -5.32 15.45 -15.36
CA LEU A 11 -5.14 15.17 -13.95
C LEU A 11 -5.54 13.72 -13.67
N ILE A 12 -4.55 12.87 -13.43
CA ILE A 12 -4.78 11.54 -12.88
C ILE A 12 -4.99 11.75 -11.37
N ALA A 13 -6.23 11.71 -10.92
CA ALA A 13 -6.52 11.72 -9.49
C ALA A 13 -5.95 10.42 -8.87
N ALA A 14 -4.88 10.55 -8.09
CA ALA A 14 -4.38 9.44 -7.30
C ALA A 14 -5.44 9.09 -6.25
N THR A 15 -6.16 7.98 -6.44
CA THR A 15 -7.10 7.47 -5.45
C THR A 15 -6.30 6.99 -4.25
N ALA A 16 -6.39 7.71 -3.13
CA ALA A 16 -5.84 7.29 -1.86
C ALA A 16 -6.47 5.95 -1.42
N SER A 17 -5.69 4.87 -1.45
CA SER A 17 -6.12 3.57 -0.94
C SER A 17 -6.02 3.55 0.58
N ASN A 18 -7.13 3.25 1.25
CA ASN A 18 -7.14 3.11 2.71
C ASN A 18 -6.57 1.73 3.09
N VAL A 19 -5.51 1.71 3.91
CA VAL A 19 -4.92 0.48 4.45
C VAL A 19 -5.14 0.45 5.96
N TYR A 20 -5.63 -0.67 6.49
CA TYR A 20 -6.01 -0.80 7.89
C TYR A 20 -5.09 -1.77 8.63
N SER A 21 -4.67 -1.40 9.84
CA SER A 21 -3.93 -2.26 10.77
C SER A 21 -4.55 -2.14 12.15
N SER A 22 -5.45 -3.05 12.52
CA SER A 22 -6.17 -3.04 13.80
C SER A 22 -6.76 -1.65 14.14
N THR A 23 -6.13 -0.88 15.02
CA THR A 23 -6.53 0.48 15.45
C THR A 23 -6.08 1.61 14.51
N CYS A 24 -5.33 1.28 13.45
CA CYS A 24 -4.72 2.20 12.51
C CYS A 24 -5.39 2.19 11.15
N ARG A 25 -5.50 3.37 10.54
CA ARG A 25 -5.81 3.54 9.11
C ARG A 25 -4.77 4.46 8.46
N TYR A 26 -4.36 4.11 7.25
CA TYR A 26 -3.44 4.89 6.41
C TYR A 26 -4.13 5.27 5.12
N ASP A 27 -4.07 6.54 4.70
CA ASP A 27 -4.64 7.01 3.41
C ASP A 27 -3.56 7.39 2.37
N GLY A 28 -2.35 6.88 2.55
CA GLY A 28 -1.20 7.20 1.70
C GLY A 28 -0.45 8.49 2.07
N SER A 29 -1.01 9.33 2.94
CA SER A 29 -0.33 10.53 3.45
C SER A 29 -0.54 10.81 4.93
N THR A 30 -1.56 10.19 5.53
CA THR A 30 -1.99 10.43 6.91
C THR A 30 -2.17 9.13 7.66
N VAL A 31 -1.72 9.11 8.92
CA VAL A 31 -2.02 8.07 9.91
C VAL A 31 -3.22 8.52 10.75
N TYR A 32 -4.23 7.66 10.82
CA TYR A 32 -5.37 7.81 11.71
C TYR A 32 -5.31 6.70 12.77
N GLU A 33 -5.45 7.07 14.04
CA GLU A 33 -5.48 6.16 15.17
C GLU A 33 -6.58 6.58 16.14
N THR A 34 -7.40 5.63 16.60
CA THR A 34 -8.45 5.91 17.58
C THR A 34 -7.86 6.49 18.86
N GLY A 35 -8.36 7.64 19.29
CA GLY A 35 -7.88 8.33 20.51
C GLY A 35 -6.73 9.32 20.29
N PHE A 36 -6.24 9.46 19.05
CA PHE A 36 -5.19 10.41 18.69
C PHE A 36 -5.63 11.32 17.54
N ALA A 37 -5.06 12.52 17.47
CA ALA A 37 -5.26 13.40 16.32
C ALA A 37 -4.60 12.78 15.07
N PRO A 38 -5.23 12.87 13.87
CA PRO A 38 -4.59 12.47 12.63
C PRO A 38 -3.26 13.18 12.44
N ARG A 39 -2.24 12.46 11.97
CA ARG A 39 -0.91 13.02 11.71
C ARG A 39 -0.42 12.68 10.32
N PRO A 40 0.38 13.54 9.68
CA PRO A 40 1.03 13.18 8.44
C PRO A 40 2.00 12.01 8.64
N MET A 41 2.13 11.19 7.61
CA MET A 41 3.18 10.19 7.52
C MET A 41 4.52 10.87 7.26
N THR A 42 5.59 10.36 7.86
CA THR A 42 6.94 10.76 7.49
C THR A 42 7.32 10.17 6.14
N SER A 43 8.33 10.74 5.47
CA SER A 43 8.85 10.20 4.20
C SER A 43 9.28 8.73 4.29
N ASN A 44 9.85 8.33 5.43
CA ASN A 44 10.23 6.95 5.69
C ASN A 44 9.02 6.01 5.82
N GLU A 45 7.95 6.45 6.48
CA GLU A 45 6.71 5.67 6.62
C GLU A 45 6.01 5.49 5.25
N VAL A 46 6.01 6.52 4.41
CA VAL A 46 5.50 6.43 3.03
C VAL A 46 6.32 5.45 2.19
N ALA A 47 7.65 5.45 2.32
CA ALA A 47 8.52 4.50 1.63
C ALA A 47 8.25 3.06 2.07
N GLN A 48 8.06 2.83 3.38
CA GLN A 48 7.70 1.51 3.91
C GLN A 48 6.34 1.02 3.40
N MET A 49 5.33 1.89 3.34
CA MET A 49 4.03 1.55 2.74
C MET A 49 4.14 1.21 1.25
N SER A 50 4.98 1.93 0.52
CA SER A 50 5.22 1.66 -0.91
C SER A 50 5.85 0.29 -1.11
N ASN A 51 6.82 -0.07 -0.27
CA ASN A 51 7.45 -1.40 -0.28
C ASN A 51 6.45 -2.50 0.08
N TYR A 52 5.62 -2.29 1.11
CA TYR A 52 4.56 -3.22 1.48
C TYR A 52 3.58 -3.46 0.33
N ALA A 53 3.15 -2.40 -0.36
CA ALA A 53 2.25 -2.49 -1.50
C ALA A 53 2.87 -3.28 -2.67
N ALA A 54 4.16 -3.04 -2.97
CA ALA A 54 4.89 -3.77 -4.00
C ALA A 54 4.97 -5.27 -3.69
N GLN A 55 5.33 -5.62 -2.45
CA GLN A 55 5.39 -7.02 -2.01
C GLN A 55 4.01 -7.68 -2.01
N SER A 56 2.96 -6.96 -1.58
CA SER A 56 1.58 -7.49 -1.56
C SER A 56 1.08 -7.84 -2.95
N ARG A 57 1.42 -7.03 -3.96
CA ARG A 57 1.11 -7.32 -5.36
C ARG A 57 1.84 -8.55 -5.87
N LEU A 58 3.11 -8.72 -5.52
CA LEU A 58 3.89 -9.90 -5.91
C LEU A 58 3.30 -11.17 -5.28
N SER A 59 3.05 -11.17 -3.97
CA SER A 59 2.46 -12.33 -3.28
C SER A 59 1.05 -12.64 -3.78
N ALA A 60 0.25 -11.64 -4.18
CA ALA A 60 -1.05 -11.87 -4.80
C ALA A 60 -0.94 -12.67 -6.11
N VAL A 61 -0.03 -12.26 -7.00
CA VAL A 61 0.21 -12.97 -8.27
C VAL A 61 0.71 -14.40 -8.01
N GLU A 62 1.64 -14.58 -7.07
CA GLU A 62 2.13 -15.91 -6.71
C GLU A 62 1.02 -16.80 -6.15
N ASN A 63 0.13 -16.26 -5.31
CA ASN A 63 -1.03 -16.99 -4.79
C ASN A 63 -2.01 -17.38 -5.92
N GLU A 64 -2.22 -16.52 -6.91
CA GLU A 64 -3.02 -16.87 -8.09
C GLU A 64 -2.38 -17.99 -8.92
N GLN A 65 -1.06 -17.95 -9.12
CA GLN A 65 -0.32 -19.01 -9.82
C GLN A 65 -0.38 -20.34 -9.07
N ILE A 66 -0.27 -20.31 -7.73
CA ILE A 66 -0.43 -21.50 -6.88
C ILE A 66 -1.84 -22.06 -7.02
N ALA A 67 -2.87 -21.22 -6.95
CA ALA A 67 -4.27 -21.63 -7.12
C ALA A 67 -4.55 -22.25 -8.49
N ARG A 68 -3.81 -21.84 -9.53
CA ARG A 68 -3.88 -22.40 -10.89
C ARG A 68 -2.98 -23.62 -11.12
N GLY A 69 -2.11 -23.97 -10.16
CA GLY A 69 -1.12 -25.03 -10.33
C GLY A 69 0.04 -24.67 -11.27
N GLU A 70 0.25 -23.38 -11.55
CA GLU A 70 1.28 -22.86 -12.45
C GLU A 70 2.55 -22.44 -11.71
N PHE A 71 2.56 -22.52 -10.37
CA PHE A 71 3.70 -22.11 -9.56
C PHE A 71 4.87 -23.10 -9.68
N PRO A 72 6.11 -22.65 -9.97
CA PRO A 72 7.25 -23.55 -10.14
C PRO A 72 7.57 -24.37 -8.88
N LEU A 73 7.62 -25.70 -9.01
CA LEU A 73 7.87 -26.63 -7.89
C LEU A 73 9.26 -26.49 -7.25
N ASN A 74 10.22 -25.86 -7.94
CA ASN A 74 11.57 -25.62 -7.45
C ASN A 74 11.72 -24.26 -6.75
N ARG A 75 10.63 -23.51 -6.58
CA ARG A 75 10.61 -22.20 -5.92
C ARG A 75 9.71 -22.27 -4.69
N LEU A 76 10.10 -21.58 -3.62
CA LEU A 76 9.21 -21.32 -2.50
C LEU A 76 8.43 -20.02 -2.74
N PRO A 77 7.13 -19.96 -2.42
CA PRO A 77 6.36 -18.72 -2.44
C PRO A 77 7.04 -17.66 -1.59
N THR A 78 6.92 -16.40 -1.98
CA THR A 78 7.40 -15.31 -1.13
C THR A 78 6.62 -15.30 0.19
N PRO A 79 7.28 -15.05 1.33
CA PRO A 79 6.57 -14.86 2.59
C PRO A 79 5.56 -13.72 2.46
N ALA A 80 4.40 -13.88 3.09
CA ALA A 80 3.39 -12.83 3.11
C ALA A 80 3.99 -11.54 3.70
N PRO A 81 3.83 -10.39 3.01
CA PRO A 81 4.38 -9.13 3.48
C PRO A 81 3.69 -8.69 4.76
N LYS A 82 4.49 -8.21 5.72
CA LYS A 82 3.98 -7.67 6.98
C LYS A 82 3.66 -6.19 6.79
N LEU A 83 2.44 -5.80 7.13
CA LEU A 83 2.02 -4.41 7.13
C LEU A 83 2.74 -3.67 8.27
N PRO A 84 3.54 -2.63 8.00
CA PRO A 84 4.14 -1.83 9.07
C PRO A 84 3.06 -1.12 9.88
N CYS A 85 3.33 -0.93 11.17
CA CYS A 85 2.46 -0.17 12.06
C CYS A 85 3.13 1.13 12.50
N PHE A 86 2.41 2.24 12.32
CA PHE A 86 2.89 3.60 12.64
C PHE A 86 2.09 4.28 13.76
N CYS A 87 1.11 3.60 14.32
CA CYS A 87 0.36 4.10 15.47
C CYS A 87 1.17 4.04 16.76
N HIS A 88 0.65 4.66 17.81
CA HIS A 88 1.19 4.53 19.15
C HIS A 88 0.96 3.10 19.68
N ASN A 89 -0.23 2.52 19.44
CA ASN A 89 -0.56 1.17 19.85
C ASN A 89 -0.38 0.15 18.70
N CYS A 90 0.87 -0.24 18.44
CA CYS A 90 1.19 -1.26 17.44
C CYS A 90 1.18 -2.72 17.91
N ASN A 91 0.76 -2.96 19.15
CA ASN A 91 0.34 -4.26 19.68
C ASN A 91 -1.17 -4.17 19.88
N ILE A 92 -2.03 -5.11 19.48
CA ILE A 92 -2.11 -6.48 19.96
C ILE A 92 -2.75 -7.33 18.85
N MET A 93 -1.98 -8.23 18.23
CA MET A 93 -2.35 -9.48 17.53
C MET A 93 -1.27 -9.77 16.47
N SER A 94 -0.12 -10.24 16.94
CA SER A 94 0.75 -11.14 16.17
C SER A 94 0.22 -12.56 16.29
#